data_AF-A0A6G3X1R7-F1
#
_entry.id   AF-A0A6G3X1R7-F1
#
_cell.length_a   1.000
_cell.length_b   1.000
_cell.length_c   1.000
_cell.angle_alpha   90.00
_cell.angle_beta   90.00
_cell.angle_gamma   90.00
#
_symmetry.space_group_name_H-M   'P 1'
#
loop_
_entity.id
_entity.type
_entity.pdbx_description
1 polymer ?
#
loop_
_entity_poly.entity_id
_entity_poly.type
_entity_poly.pdbx_seq_one_letter_code
_entity_poly.pdbx_strand_id
1 'polypeptide(L)'
;GNFFAEVDNAIELLHPVFKSVSKDPASTLLFLPLSHVFGRMVAIGCMRARVRLGHAPSIQTEELLADLAGFRPTFLLAIPYVLEKVYNTGRATAEKMGRASSFDRAARIAQRYGKAVEAAEHGTGPGPGLGLRAARALYDPLVYRRIRAALGGKVRYVICGGSPLGRRLAAFYEGAGIGIF
;
A
#
# COMPACT_ATOMS: atom_id res chain seq x y z
N GLY A 1 0.60 24.78 -12.36
CA GLY A 1 -0.77 24.81 -12.90
C GLY A 1 -1.74 25.32 -11.85
N ASN A 2 -3.02 25.41 -12.19
CA ASN A 2 -4.08 25.54 -11.18
C ASN A 2 -4.14 24.24 -10.36
N PHE A 3 -4.28 24.33 -9.04
CA PHE A 3 -4.36 23.18 -8.13
C PHE A 3 -5.37 22.10 -8.60
N PHE A 4 -6.50 22.51 -9.17
CA PHE A 4 -7.47 21.56 -9.73
C PHE A 4 -6.94 20.77 -10.93
N ALA A 5 -6.16 21.40 -11.80
CA ALA A 5 -5.54 20.72 -12.94
C ALA A 5 -4.48 19.71 -12.47
N GLU A 6 -3.71 20.05 -11.42
CA GLU A 6 -2.76 19.11 -10.82
C GLU A 6 -3.48 17.88 -10.21
N VAL A 7 -4.63 18.10 -9.56
CA VAL A 7 -5.45 17.01 -9.02
C VAL A 7 -6.05 16.14 -10.14
N ASP A 8 -6.55 16.75 -11.21
CA ASP A 8 -7.08 16.01 -12.36
C ASP A 8 -6.00 15.15 -13.03
N ASN A 9 -4.81 15.72 -13.22
CA ASN A 9 -3.65 14.98 -13.71
C ASN A 9 -3.30 13.81 -12.78
N ALA A 10 -3.30 14.03 -11.46
CA ALA A 10 -3.02 12.97 -10.49
C ALA A 10 -4.08 11.84 -10.55
N ILE A 11 -5.36 12.16 -10.72
CA ILE A 11 -6.43 11.14 -10.86
C ILE A 11 -6.19 10.27 -12.09
N GLU A 12 -5.81 10.86 -13.22
CA GLU A 12 -5.55 10.12 -14.45
C GLU A 12 -4.24 9.32 -14.39
N LEU A 13 -3.16 9.93 -13.89
CA LEU A 13 -1.84 9.29 -13.78
C LEU A 13 -1.80 8.15 -12.75
N LEU A 14 -2.54 8.29 -11.65
CA LEU A 14 -2.63 7.27 -10.61
C LEU A 14 -3.70 6.24 -10.92
N HIS A 15 -4.03 6.00 -12.19
CA HIS A 15 -4.84 4.85 -12.56
C HIS A 15 -4.11 3.54 -12.17
N PRO A 16 -4.76 2.61 -11.45
CA PRO A 16 -6.20 2.53 -11.18
C PRO A 16 -6.62 2.88 -9.73
N VAL A 17 -5.82 3.64 -8.99
CA VAL A 17 -6.06 3.94 -7.57
C VAL A 17 -7.40 4.65 -7.35
N PHE A 18 -7.68 5.70 -8.14
CA PHE A 18 -8.92 6.48 -8.04
C PHE A 18 -10.08 5.92 -8.89
N LYS A 19 -9.76 5.14 -9.93
CA LYS A 19 -10.73 4.47 -10.82
C LYS A 19 -10.62 2.96 -10.58
N SER A 20 -11.46 2.44 -9.68
CA SER A 20 -11.39 1.02 -9.30
C SER A 20 -11.47 0.11 -10.51
N VAL A 21 -10.47 -0.78 -10.67
CA VAL A 21 -10.53 -1.91 -11.63
C VAL A 21 -11.45 -3.03 -11.12
N SER A 22 -11.85 -2.98 -9.85
CA SER A 22 -12.69 -3.99 -9.20
C SER A 22 -14.16 -3.59 -9.23
N LYS A 23 -15.05 -4.56 -8.96
CA LYS A 23 -16.48 -4.29 -8.72
C LYS A 23 -16.74 -3.44 -7.46
N ASP A 24 -15.78 -3.42 -6.53
CA ASP A 24 -15.87 -2.59 -5.33
C ASP A 24 -15.52 -1.12 -5.66
N PRO A 25 -16.31 -0.13 -5.21
CA PRO A 25 -15.98 1.28 -5.40
C PRO A 25 -14.69 1.62 -4.65
N ALA A 26 -13.86 2.50 -5.25
CA ALA A 26 -12.64 2.96 -4.62
C ALA A 26 -12.96 3.68 -3.29
N SER A 27 -12.15 3.41 -2.26
CA SER A 27 -12.31 4.02 -0.95
C SER A 27 -10.96 4.21 -0.25
N THR A 28 -10.85 5.28 0.52
CA THR A 28 -9.66 5.59 1.32
C THR A 28 -10.03 6.25 2.64
N LEU A 29 -9.17 6.08 3.64
CA LEU A 29 -9.28 6.71 4.94
C LEU A 29 -8.22 7.80 5.05
N LEU A 30 -8.66 9.06 5.16
CA LEU A 30 -7.79 10.21 5.31
C LEU A 30 -7.45 10.40 6.80
N PHE A 31 -6.20 10.12 7.13
CA PHE A 31 -5.60 10.40 8.44
C PHE A 31 -4.53 11.50 8.36
N LEU A 32 -4.31 12.08 7.17
CA LEU A 32 -3.35 13.17 6.99
C LEU A 32 -4.04 14.53 7.24
N PRO A 33 -3.33 15.52 7.82
CA PRO A 33 -3.90 16.85 8.06
C PRO A 33 -4.28 17.54 6.75
N LEU A 34 -5.44 18.20 6.71
CA LEU A 34 -5.85 19.06 5.60
C LEU A 34 -5.05 20.38 5.54
N SER A 35 -4.26 20.69 6.57
CA SER A 35 -3.27 21.77 6.47
C SER A 35 -2.13 21.43 5.50
N HIS A 36 -1.87 20.14 5.28
CA HIS A 36 -0.82 19.67 4.37
C HIS A 36 -1.38 19.47 2.95
N VAL A 37 -0.61 19.91 1.94
CA VAL A 37 -1.04 19.85 0.53
C VAL A 37 -1.39 18.42 0.08
N PHE A 38 -0.68 17.41 0.59
CA PHE A 38 -0.96 16.01 0.26
C PHE A 38 -2.35 15.58 0.72
N GLY A 39 -2.74 15.91 1.97
CA GLY A 39 -4.08 15.60 2.48
C GLY A 39 -5.18 16.34 1.71
N ARG A 40 -4.93 17.59 1.31
CA ARG A 40 -5.86 18.38 0.49
C ARG A 40 -6.04 17.82 -0.91
N MET A 41 -4.95 17.47 -1.59
CA MET A 41 -4.97 16.90 -2.93
C MET A 41 -5.80 15.62 -2.95
N VAL A 42 -5.64 14.77 -1.92
CA VAL A 42 -6.43 13.57 -1.76
C VAL A 42 -7.91 13.88 -1.57
N ALA A 43 -8.25 14.75 -0.61
CA ALA A 43 -9.64 15.03 -0.29
C ALA A 43 -10.38 15.53 -1.54
N ILE A 44 -9.75 16.46 -2.27
CA ILE A 44 -10.29 17.02 -3.51
C ILE A 44 -10.30 15.95 -4.62
N GLY A 45 -9.25 15.13 -4.73
CA GLY A 45 -9.18 14.04 -5.69
C GLY A 45 -10.29 13.00 -5.48
N CYS A 46 -10.57 12.64 -4.23
CA CYS A 46 -11.64 11.71 -3.90
C CYS A 46 -13.02 12.28 -4.24
N MET A 47 -13.26 13.56 -3.94
CA MET A 47 -14.51 14.22 -4.32
C MET A 47 -14.69 14.24 -5.84
N ARG A 48 -13.65 14.57 -6.60
CA ARG A 48 -13.71 14.66 -8.07
C ARG A 48 -13.86 13.29 -8.72
N ALA A 49 -13.18 12.28 -8.22
CA ALA A 49 -13.25 10.90 -8.71
C ALA A 49 -14.43 10.09 -8.12
N ARG A 50 -15.29 10.70 -7.29
CA ARG A 50 -16.42 10.05 -6.60
C ARG A 50 -16.01 8.82 -5.77
N VAL A 51 -14.86 8.91 -5.14
CA VAL A 51 -14.30 7.89 -4.23
C VAL A 51 -14.87 8.09 -2.83
N ARG A 52 -15.18 6.98 -2.15
CA ARG A 52 -15.63 7.03 -0.75
C ARG A 52 -14.48 7.44 0.17
N LEU A 53 -14.57 8.62 0.77
CA LEU A 53 -13.58 9.17 1.69
C LEU A 53 -14.07 9.02 3.14
N GLY A 54 -13.27 8.37 3.99
CA GLY A 54 -13.44 8.40 5.45
C GLY A 54 -12.42 9.35 6.09
N HIS A 55 -12.72 9.86 7.28
CA HIS A 55 -11.78 10.64 8.07
C HIS A 55 -11.43 9.88 9.35
N ALA A 56 -10.14 9.71 9.61
CA ALA A 56 -9.68 9.16 10.89
C ALA A 56 -9.49 10.32 11.89
N PRO A 57 -9.96 10.19 13.13
CA PRO A 57 -9.80 11.21 14.16
C PRO A 57 -8.35 11.34 14.64
N SER A 58 -7.53 10.32 14.43
CA SER A 58 -6.20 10.21 15.01
C SER A 58 -5.22 9.50 14.08
N ILE A 59 -3.95 9.90 14.18
CA ILE A 59 -2.81 9.24 13.52
C ILE A 59 -2.09 8.25 14.46
N GLN A 60 -2.56 8.12 15.70
CA GLN A 60 -2.01 7.15 16.63
C GLN A 60 -2.24 5.75 16.06
N THR A 61 -1.18 4.94 16.08
CA THR A 61 -1.13 3.73 15.26
C THR A 61 -2.17 2.68 15.67
N GLU A 62 -2.45 2.52 16.95
CA GLU A 62 -3.46 1.56 17.42
C GLU A 62 -4.87 1.95 16.97
N GLU A 63 -5.24 3.21 17.16
CA GLU A 63 -6.54 3.75 16.74
C GLU A 63 -6.69 3.70 15.22
N LEU A 64 -5.66 4.12 14.49
CA LEU A 64 -5.67 4.10 13.02
C LEU A 64 -5.82 2.68 12.47
N LEU A 65 -5.15 1.67 13.04
CA LEU A 65 -5.30 0.29 12.59
C LEU A 65 -6.72 -0.24 12.82
N ALA A 66 -7.37 0.15 13.94
CA ALA A 66 -8.76 -0.19 14.20
C ALA A 66 -9.71 0.48 13.21
N ASP A 67 -9.51 1.76 12.91
CA ASP A 67 -10.30 2.49 11.92
C ASP A 67 -10.13 1.91 10.51
N LEU A 68 -8.90 1.54 10.14
CA LEU A 68 -8.61 0.86 8.88
C LEU A 68 -9.32 -0.50 8.78
N ALA A 69 -9.34 -1.27 9.87
CA ALA A 69 -10.04 -2.55 9.93
C ALA A 69 -11.57 -2.39 9.80
N GLY A 70 -12.15 -1.35 10.40
CA GLY A 70 -13.58 -1.04 10.28
C GLY A 70 -13.98 -0.50 8.90
N PHE A 71 -13.21 0.46 8.37
CA PHE A 71 -13.50 1.13 7.11
C PHE A 71 -13.21 0.26 5.88
N ARG A 72 -12.17 -0.59 5.96
CA ARG A 72 -11.69 -1.48 4.89
C ARG A 72 -11.42 -0.75 3.57
N PRO A 73 -10.46 0.20 3.53
CA PRO A 73 -10.16 0.97 2.34
C PRO A 73 -9.58 0.10 1.21
N THR A 74 -9.74 0.54 -0.04
CA THR A 74 -9.15 -0.12 -1.22
C THR A 74 -7.75 0.41 -1.54
N PHE A 75 -7.47 1.65 -1.16
CA PHE A 75 -6.13 2.24 -1.24
C PHE A 75 -5.83 3.10 -0.02
N LEU A 76 -4.54 3.32 0.23
CA LEU A 76 -4.08 4.17 1.32
C LEU A 76 -3.15 5.27 0.82
N LEU A 77 -3.03 6.30 1.63
CA LEU A 77 -2.12 7.41 1.38
C LEU A 77 -1.23 7.46 2.60
N ALA A 78 0.03 7.13 2.40
CA ALA A 78 0.95 6.96 3.50
C ALA A 78 2.21 7.79 3.27
N ILE A 79 2.86 8.14 4.37
CA ILE A 79 4.26 8.55 4.35
C ILE A 79 5.14 7.32 4.57
N PRO A 80 6.41 7.32 4.13
CA PRO A 80 7.29 6.16 4.27
C PRO A 80 7.35 5.58 5.68
N TYR A 81 7.35 6.45 6.70
CA TYR A 81 7.35 6.06 8.11
C TYR A 81 6.19 5.13 8.50
N VAL A 82 4.99 5.34 7.96
CA VAL A 82 3.82 4.48 8.26
C VAL A 82 4.04 3.07 7.69
N LEU A 83 4.56 2.98 6.47
CA LEU A 83 4.89 1.69 5.84
C LEU A 83 6.02 0.97 6.60
N GLU A 84 7.08 1.69 6.97
CA GLU A 84 8.16 1.14 7.80
C GLU A 84 7.63 0.59 9.12
N LYS A 85 6.75 1.34 9.78
CA LYS A 85 6.14 0.92 11.04
C LYS A 85 5.32 -0.35 10.87
N VAL A 86 4.46 -0.44 9.86
CA VAL A 86 3.65 -1.63 9.57
C VAL A 86 4.54 -2.85 9.30
N TYR A 87 5.61 -2.68 8.52
CA TYR A 87 6.59 -3.74 8.27
C TYR A 87 7.27 -4.21 9.57
N ASN A 88 7.76 -3.28 10.38
CA ASN A 88 8.48 -3.56 11.62
C ASN A 88 7.57 -4.21 12.66
N THR A 89 6.34 -3.73 12.81
CA THR A 89 5.32 -4.35 13.67
C THR A 89 5.02 -5.77 13.21
N GLY A 90 4.84 -5.99 11.89
CA GLY A 90 4.63 -7.33 11.34
C GLY A 90 5.79 -8.29 11.62
N ARG A 91 7.03 -7.81 11.50
CA ARG A 91 8.23 -8.59 11.85
C ARG A 91 8.30 -8.90 13.35
N ALA A 92 8.04 -7.90 14.20
CA ALA A 92 8.04 -8.07 15.65
C ALA A 92 6.96 -9.07 16.11
N THR A 93 5.77 -9.05 15.49
CA THR A 93 4.74 -10.06 15.75
C THR A 93 5.21 -11.46 15.33
N ALA A 94 5.87 -11.58 14.17
CA ALA A 94 6.42 -12.87 13.74
C ALA A 94 7.51 -13.38 14.70
N GLU A 95 8.34 -12.49 15.23
CA GLU A 95 9.37 -12.80 16.23
C GLU A 95 8.77 -13.32 17.54
N LYS A 96 7.74 -12.64 18.06
CA LYS A 96 7.00 -13.10 19.25
C LYS A 96 6.37 -14.48 19.06
N MET A 97 6.04 -14.87 17.82
CA MET A 97 5.50 -16.19 17.48
C MET A 97 6.58 -17.24 17.17
N GLY A 98 7.87 -16.91 17.29
CA GLY A 98 8.98 -17.81 16.93
C GLY A 98 9.16 -18.03 15.42
N ARG A 99 8.58 -17.15 14.59
CA ARG A 99 8.55 -17.24 13.11
C ARG A 99 9.33 -16.12 12.41
N ALA A 100 10.25 -15.46 13.09
CA ALA A 100 11.08 -14.38 12.53
C ALA A 100 11.80 -14.81 11.24
N SER A 101 12.43 -15.98 11.24
CA SER A 101 13.14 -16.53 10.07
C SER A 101 12.22 -16.73 8.86
N SER A 102 10.98 -17.17 9.10
CA SER A 102 9.95 -17.32 8.07
C SER A 102 9.53 -15.97 7.51
N PHE A 103 9.37 -14.95 8.37
CA PHE A 103 9.06 -13.59 7.92
C PHE A 103 10.19 -13.02 7.07
N ASP A 104 11.44 -13.15 7.51
CA ASP A 104 12.59 -12.65 6.77
C ASP A 104 12.75 -13.36 5.42
N ARG A 105 12.45 -14.66 5.34
CA ARG A 105 12.43 -15.42 4.08
C ARG A 105 11.30 -14.96 3.16
N ALA A 106 10.10 -14.76 3.69
CA ALA A 106 8.97 -14.19 2.95
C ALA A 106 9.31 -12.78 2.44
N ALA A 107 9.97 -11.95 3.25
CA ALA A 107 10.35 -10.60 2.86
C ALA A 107 11.36 -10.62 1.71
N ARG A 108 12.34 -11.52 1.73
CA ARG A 108 13.28 -11.71 0.60
C ARG A 108 12.58 -12.16 -0.68
N ILE A 109 11.62 -13.08 -0.58
CA ILE A 109 10.83 -13.55 -1.74
C ILE A 109 9.99 -12.42 -2.31
N ALA A 110 9.30 -11.66 -1.45
CA ALA A 110 8.51 -10.50 -1.86
C ALA A 110 9.38 -9.46 -2.56
N GLN A 111 10.54 -9.13 -2.00
CA GLN A 111 11.49 -8.18 -2.60
C GLN A 111 11.98 -8.63 -3.99
N ARG A 112 12.28 -9.93 -4.16
CA ARG A 112 12.66 -10.47 -5.47
C ARG A 112 11.49 -10.40 -6.45
N TYR A 113 10.29 -10.70 -5.99
CA TYR A 113 9.08 -10.61 -6.80
C TYR A 113 8.81 -9.17 -7.26
N GLY A 114 8.82 -8.21 -6.34
CA GLY A 114 8.60 -6.79 -6.64
C GLY A 114 9.63 -6.25 -7.62
N LYS A 115 10.92 -6.56 -7.43
CA LYS A 115 11.97 -6.20 -8.39
C LYS A 115 11.74 -6.79 -9.78
N ALA A 116 11.22 -8.02 -9.85
CA ALA A 116 10.93 -8.65 -11.14
C ALA A 116 9.71 -8.01 -11.82
N VAL A 117 8.69 -7.60 -11.06
CA VAL A 117 7.56 -6.81 -11.56
C VAL A 117 8.03 -5.48 -12.10
N GLU A 118 8.79 -4.72 -11.30
CA GLU A 118 9.40 -3.44 -11.70
C GLU A 118 10.22 -3.59 -12.98
N ALA A 119 11.03 -4.65 -13.11
CA ALA A 119 11.82 -4.90 -14.31
C ALA A 119 10.95 -5.16 -15.56
N ALA A 120 9.82 -5.85 -15.41
CA ALA A 120 8.89 -6.10 -16.50
C ALA A 120 8.17 -4.81 -16.95
N GLU A 121 7.73 -4.00 -16.00
CA GLU A 121 7.07 -2.71 -16.28
C GLU A 121 8.01 -1.75 -17.02
N HIS A 122 9.30 -1.77 -16.69
CA HIS A 122 10.32 -0.97 -17.39
C HIS A 122 10.88 -1.65 -18.65
N GLY A 123 10.38 -2.83 -19.05
CA GLY A 123 10.87 -3.55 -20.23
C GLY A 123 12.31 -4.06 -20.14
N THR A 124 12.88 -4.11 -18.93
CA THR A 124 14.27 -4.53 -18.66
C THR A 124 14.38 -6.02 -18.30
N GLY A 125 13.26 -6.74 -18.15
CA GLY A 125 13.27 -8.16 -17.84
C GLY A 125 11.92 -8.86 -18.09
N PRO A 126 11.90 -10.20 -18.02
CA PRO A 126 10.74 -11.02 -18.39
C PRO A 126 9.66 -11.10 -17.29
N GLY A 127 9.83 -10.40 -16.16
CA GLY A 127 8.92 -10.47 -15.02
C GLY A 127 9.17 -11.63 -14.06
N PRO A 128 8.30 -11.79 -13.03
CA PRO A 128 8.45 -12.84 -12.03
C PRO A 128 8.15 -14.22 -12.65
N GLY A 129 9.16 -15.09 -12.71
CA GLY A 129 9.03 -16.47 -13.19
C GLY A 129 8.10 -17.34 -12.34
N LEU A 130 7.68 -18.48 -12.89
CA LEU A 130 6.69 -19.39 -12.25
C LEU A 130 7.12 -19.86 -10.86
N GLY A 131 8.40 -20.23 -10.67
CA GLY A 131 8.91 -20.66 -9.37
C GLY A 131 8.86 -19.55 -8.32
N LEU A 132 9.11 -18.29 -8.71
CA LEU A 132 9.04 -17.14 -7.81
C LEU A 132 7.58 -16.81 -7.44
N ARG A 133 6.65 -16.93 -8.40
CA ARG A 133 5.21 -16.82 -8.16
C ARG A 133 4.72 -17.88 -7.16
N ALA A 134 5.13 -19.14 -7.35
CA ALA A 134 4.78 -20.24 -6.44
C ALA A 134 5.37 -20.02 -5.03
N ALA A 135 6.64 -19.62 -4.94
CA ALA A 135 7.28 -19.30 -3.67
C ALA A 135 6.57 -18.14 -2.95
N ARG A 136 6.17 -17.08 -3.67
CA ARG A 136 5.35 -15.99 -3.12
C ARG A 136 4.01 -16.52 -2.61
N ALA A 137 3.30 -17.32 -3.40
CA ALA A 137 1.99 -17.87 -3.04
C ALA A 137 2.03 -18.67 -1.73
N LEU A 138 3.12 -19.42 -1.49
CA LEU A 138 3.32 -20.19 -0.25
C LEU A 138 3.32 -19.30 1.02
N TYR A 139 3.88 -18.09 0.93
CA TYR A 139 3.96 -17.16 2.08
C TYR A 139 2.80 -16.18 2.16
N ASP A 140 1.88 -16.19 1.19
CA ASP A 140 0.71 -15.31 1.18
C ASP A 140 -0.19 -15.46 2.43
N PRO A 141 -0.67 -16.66 2.80
CA PRO A 141 -1.51 -16.81 3.99
C PRO A 141 -0.75 -16.58 5.30
N LEU A 142 0.58 -16.76 5.28
CA LEU A 142 1.43 -16.70 6.48
C LEU A 142 1.85 -15.27 6.83
N VAL A 143 2.20 -14.48 5.82
CA VAL A 143 2.82 -13.16 6.01
C VAL A 143 2.04 -12.07 5.28
N TYR A 144 1.89 -12.18 3.96
CA TYR A 144 1.37 -11.07 3.16
C TYR A 144 -0.10 -10.76 3.45
N ARG A 145 -0.92 -11.79 3.64
CA ARG A 145 -2.32 -11.64 4.06
C ARG A 145 -2.46 -10.95 5.40
N ARG A 146 -1.55 -11.18 6.35
CA ARG A 146 -1.55 -10.50 7.65
C ARG A 146 -1.21 -9.02 7.53
N ILE A 147 -0.21 -8.69 6.71
CA ILE A 147 0.13 -7.30 6.39
C ILE A 147 -1.06 -6.59 5.73
N ARG A 148 -1.70 -7.22 4.73
CA ARG A 148 -2.91 -6.68 4.09
C ARG A 148 -4.06 -6.53 5.08
N ALA A 149 -4.26 -7.50 5.97
CA ALA A 149 -5.31 -7.47 7.00
C ALA A 149 -5.12 -6.30 7.99
N ALA A 150 -3.88 -6.04 8.42
CA ALA A 150 -3.56 -4.88 9.27
C ALA A 150 -3.95 -3.55 8.61
N LEU A 151 -3.92 -3.47 7.28
CA LEU A 151 -4.32 -2.30 6.51
C LEU A 151 -5.82 -2.27 6.16
N GLY A 152 -6.63 -3.18 6.70
CA GLY A 152 -8.07 -3.27 6.41
C GLY A 152 -8.47 -4.34 5.37
N GLY A 153 -7.52 -5.15 4.91
CA GLY A 153 -7.73 -6.37 4.10
C GLY A 153 -8.03 -6.15 2.62
N LYS A 154 -8.70 -5.04 2.28
CA LYS A 154 -9.05 -4.66 0.90
C LYS A 154 -8.01 -3.80 0.20
N VAL A 155 -7.01 -3.31 0.92
CA VAL A 155 -5.96 -2.46 0.35
C VAL A 155 -5.20 -3.21 -0.74
N ARG A 156 -5.09 -2.56 -1.91
CA ARG A 156 -4.32 -3.03 -3.07
C ARG A 156 -3.30 -2.01 -3.53
N TYR A 157 -3.49 -0.74 -3.19
CA TYR A 157 -2.62 0.34 -3.62
C TYR A 157 -2.29 1.25 -2.45
N VAL A 158 -1.07 1.79 -2.44
CA VAL A 158 -0.66 2.84 -1.53
C VAL A 158 -0.01 3.93 -2.37
N ILE A 159 -0.48 5.15 -2.21
CA ILE A 159 0.23 6.33 -2.73
C ILE A 159 1.14 6.82 -1.60
N CYS A 160 2.44 6.78 -1.84
CA CYS A 160 3.46 7.16 -0.87
C CYS A 160 3.99 8.55 -1.19
N GLY A 161 3.73 9.52 -0.31
CA GLY A 161 4.12 10.92 -0.52
C GLY A 161 5.02 11.48 0.59
N GLY A 162 5.67 12.61 0.32
CA GLY A 162 6.34 13.45 1.31
C GLY A 162 7.80 13.10 1.64
N SER A 163 8.29 11.92 1.26
CA SER A 163 9.71 11.54 1.39
C SER A 163 10.01 10.29 0.53
N PRO A 164 11.25 10.07 0.07
CA PRO A 164 11.60 8.87 -0.68
C PRO A 164 11.38 7.58 0.14
N LEU A 165 10.62 6.65 -0.43
CA LEU A 165 10.51 5.30 0.09
C LEU A 165 11.71 4.45 -0.34
N GLY A 166 12.31 3.72 0.60
CA GLY A 166 13.40 2.80 0.26
C GLY A 166 12.95 1.74 -0.75
N ARG A 167 13.67 1.57 -1.86
CA ARG A 167 13.35 0.60 -2.93
C ARG A 167 13.10 -0.81 -2.42
N ARG A 168 13.83 -1.23 -1.39
CA ARG A 168 13.68 -2.55 -0.76
C ARG A 168 12.33 -2.72 -0.07
N LEU A 169 11.80 -1.65 0.54
CA LEU A 169 10.49 -1.66 1.18
C LEU A 169 9.38 -1.58 0.13
N ALA A 170 9.53 -0.75 -0.89
CA ALA A 170 8.60 -0.67 -2.01
C ALA A 170 8.42 -2.05 -2.68
N ALA A 171 9.54 -2.70 -3.05
CA ALA A 171 9.52 -4.04 -3.64
C ALA A 171 8.94 -5.11 -2.71
N PHE A 172 9.07 -4.96 -1.39
CA PHE A 172 8.41 -5.86 -0.44
C PHE A 172 6.88 -5.73 -0.52
N TYR A 173 6.35 -4.51 -0.50
CA TYR A 173 4.91 -4.28 -0.58
C TYR A 173 4.33 -4.76 -1.91
N GLU A 174 5.05 -4.52 -3.01
CA GLU A 174 4.69 -5.04 -4.33
C GLU A 174 4.58 -6.59 -4.30
N GLY A 175 5.60 -7.25 -3.74
CA GLY A 175 5.58 -8.69 -3.52
C GLY A 175 4.48 -9.17 -2.56
N ALA A 176 4.08 -8.35 -1.60
CA ALA A 176 2.94 -8.60 -0.72
C ALA A 176 1.57 -8.34 -1.40
N GLY A 177 1.55 -7.92 -2.66
CA GLY A 177 0.34 -7.62 -3.43
C GLY A 177 -0.28 -6.26 -3.09
N ILE A 178 0.56 -5.30 -2.71
CA ILE A 178 0.18 -3.91 -2.49
C ILE A 178 1.07 -3.06 -3.42
N GLY A 179 0.46 -2.49 -4.46
CA GLY A 179 1.13 -1.61 -5.40
C GLY A 179 1.51 -0.28 -4.75
N ILE A 180 2.76 0.15 -4.90
CA ILE A 180 3.23 1.45 -4.38
C ILE A 180 3.37 2.44 -5.53
N PHE A 181 2.72 3.60 -5.38
CA PHE A 181 2.82 4.76 -6.28
C PHE A 181 3.49 5.94 -5.60
#